data_AF-A0A4Q2D188-F1
#
_entry.id   AF-A0A4Q2D188-F1
#
_cell.length_a   1.000
_cell.length_b   1.000
_cell.length_c   1.000
_cell.angle_alpha   90.00
_cell.angle_beta   90.00
_cell.angle_gamma   90.00
#
_symmetry.space_group_name_H-M   'P 1'
#
loop_
_entity.id
_entity.type
_entity.pdbx_description
1 polymer ?
#
loop_
_entity_poly.entity_id
_entity_poly.type
_entity_poly.pdbx_seq_one_letter_code
_entity_poly.pdbx_strand_id
1 'polypeptide(L)'
;MDMKQQLIQALQCGRAYQSLLRCATTIWLADYVQTLPMEVKFMWSAQPGIVKVLFFLNRYLCFDIIASYLLGTVASPKVCHGSFIVSSSFGVIGIALSEAIMFVRLYALSGRKKIVGYLLGAQYTLVHMASLAILGVSISRVKYLFPCVPFETDNKPITIFFGMIVVNEFIVLGFTFYILLKKHWETRSPMMTLFYRDGVFYFIALAITSSANIAIISLAPPACKYMFVM
;
A
#
# COMPACT_ATOMS: atom_id res chain seq x y z
N MET A 1 -30.71 -8.76 -11.46
CA MET A 1 -30.46 -9.35 -10.12
C MET A 1 -31.45 -8.70 -9.18
N ASP A 2 -32.21 -9.49 -8.40
CA ASP A 2 -33.26 -8.97 -7.53
C ASP A 2 -32.67 -8.06 -6.44
N MET A 3 -33.35 -6.96 -6.10
CA MET A 3 -32.86 -5.92 -5.18
C MET A 3 -32.53 -6.49 -3.80
N LYS A 4 -33.29 -7.51 -3.36
CA LYS A 4 -33.01 -8.27 -2.13
C LYS A 4 -31.66 -8.99 -2.17
N GLN A 5 -31.30 -9.56 -3.32
CA GLN A 5 -30.08 -10.35 -3.46
C GLN A 5 -28.84 -9.46 -3.49
N GLN A 6 -28.94 -8.27 -4.09
CA GLN A 6 -27.91 -7.23 -4.01
C GLN A 6 -27.67 -6.78 -2.56
N LEU A 7 -28.73 -6.58 -1.78
CA LEU A 7 -28.63 -6.16 -0.39
C LEU A 7 -27.98 -7.23 0.50
N ILE A 8 -28.36 -8.49 0.35
CA ILE A 8 -27.75 -9.61 1.10
C ILE A 8 -26.26 -9.71 0.78
N GLN A 9 -25.90 -9.58 -0.49
CA GLN A 9 -24.52 -9.65 -0.92
C GLN A 9 -23.69 -8.48 -0.37
N ALA A 10 -24.21 -7.25 -0.39
CA ALA A 10 -23.54 -6.09 0.19
C ALA A 10 -23.31 -6.25 1.71
N LEU A 11 -24.28 -6.82 2.44
CA LEU A 11 -24.13 -7.11 3.87
C LEU A 11 -23.06 -8.17 4.15
N GLN A 12 -22.98 -9.22 3.33
CA GLN A 12 -21.94 -10.25 3.44
C GLN A 12 -20.55 -9.67 3.17
N CYS A 13 -20.41 -8.88 2.10
CA CYS A 13 -19.17 -8.15 1.80
C CYS A 13 -18.79 -7.26 3.01
N GLY A 14 -19.68 -6.38 3.47
CA GLY A 14 -19.39 -5.47 4.59
C GLY A 14 -18.90 -6.20 5.86
N ARG A 15 -19.51 -7.33 6.22
CA ARG A 15 -19.06 -8.15 7.37
C ARG A 15 -17.67 -8.75 7.15
N ALA A 16 -17.39 -9.27 5.95
CA ALA A 16 -16.09 -9.83 5.62
C ALA A 16 -14.99 -8.74 5.64
N TYR A 17 -15.28 -7.54 5.13
CA TYR A 17 -14.36 -6.40 5.19
C TYR A 17 -14.01 -6.01 6.63
N GLN A 18 -15.03 -5.89 7.49
CA GLN A 18 -14.81 -5.60 8.91
C GLN A 18 -13.99 -6.68 9.62
N SER A 19 -14.17 -7.96 9.27
CA SER A 19 -13.33 -9.04 9.79
C SER A 19 -11.87 -8.91 9.35
N LEU A 20 -11.63 -8.61 8.07
CA LEU A 20 -10.29 -8.38 7.54
C LEU A 20 -9.61 -7.20 8.25
N LEU A 21 -10.33 -6.07 8.42
CA LEU A 21 -9.82 -4.90 9.15
C LEU A 21 -9.46 -5.25 10.60
N ARG A 22 -10.26 -6.06 11.30
CA ARG A 22 -9.93 -6.52 12.66
C ARG A 22 -8.64 -7.33 12.70
N CYS A 23 -8.49 -8.29 11.79
CA CYS A 23 -7.29 -9.10 11.68
C CYS A 23 -6.07 -8.22 11.36
N ALA A 24 -6.17 -7.33 10.38
CA ALA A 24 -5.12 -6.41 9.99
C ALA A 24 -4.70 -5.50 11.15
N THR A 25 -5.66 -4.90 11.87
CA THR A 25 -5.39 -4.06 13.05
C THR A 25 -4.65 -4.84 14.13
N THR A 26 -5.05 -6.09 14.38
CA THR A 26 -4.44 -6.95 15.41
C THR A 26 -3.01 -7.31 15.04
N ILE A 27 -2.77 -7.73 13.79
CA ILE A 27 -1.44 -8.08 13.28
C ILE A 27 -0.54 -6.84 13.33
N TRP A 28 -1.03 -5.70 12.86
CA TRP A 28 -0.29 -4.45 12.85
C TRP A 28 0.08 -4.00 14.27
N LEU A 29 -0.85 -4.07 15.22
CA LEU A 29 -0.58 -3.70 16.61
C LEU A 29 0.44 -4.63 17.26
N ALA A 30 0.35 -5.93 17.00
CA ALA A 30 1.30 -6.91 17.49
C ALA A 30 2.72 -6.64 16.95
N ASP A 31 2.84 -6.40 15.64
CA ASP A 31 4.11 -6.04 15.01
C ASP A 31 4.65 -4.71 15.57
N TYR A 32 3.79 -3.70 15.73
CA TYR A 32 4.17 -2.40 16.28
C TYR A 32 4.78 -2.54 17.68
N VAL A 33 4.09 -3.23 18.59
CA VAL A 33 4.55 -3.43 19.97
C VAL A 33 5.85 -4.25 20.01
N GLN A 34 5.95 -5.31 19.20
CA GLN A 34 7.14 -6.15 19.15
C GLN A 34 8.37 -5.39 18.62
N THR A 35 8.18 -4.49 17.67
CA THR A 35 9.27 -3.76 17.01
C THR A 35 9.62 -2.43 17.69
N LEU A 36 8.77 -1.92 18.58
CA LEU A 36 8.97 -0.65 19.28
C LEU A 36 10.29 -0.58 20.08
N PRO A 37 10.73 -1.62 20.83
CA PRO A 37 12.02 -1.55 21.54
C PRO A 37 13.21 -1.38 20.59
N MET A 38 13.15 -2.01 19.41
CA MET A 38 14.18 -1.86 18.38
C MET A 38 14.12 -0.48 17.73
N GLU A 39 12.92 0.04 17.49
CA GLU A 39 12.71 1.41 16.99
C GLU A 39 13.34 2.44 17.93
N VAL A 40 13.06 2.37 19.23
CA VAL A 40 13.61 3.29 20.23
C VAL A 40 15.14 3.18 20.27
N LYS A 41 15.68 1.96 20.23
CA LYS A 41 17.13 1.73 20.28
C LYS A 41 17.87 2.26 19.05
N PHE A 42 17.32 2.04 17.85
CA PHE A 42 18.05 2.26 16.60
C PHE A 42 17.61 3.49 15.81
N MET A 43 16.34 3.89 15.89
CA MET A 43 15.80 4.98 15.06
C MET A 43 15.72 6.30 15.81
N TRP A 44 15.42 6.30 17.11
CA TRP A 44 15.24 7.55 17.86
C TRP A 44 16.54 8.33 17.99
N SER A 45 17.64 7.64 18.32
CA SER A 45 19.00 8.19 18.43
C SER A 45 19.73 8.36 17.08
N ALA A 46 19.20 7.81 15.99
CA ALA A 46 19.83 7.91 14.68
C ALA A 46 19.93 9.36 14.20
N GLN A 47 20.95 9.66 13.39
CA GLN A 47 21.11 10.98 12.78
C GLN A 47 19.89 11.33 11.91
N PRO A 48 19.48 12.61 11.88
CA PRO A 48 18.40 13.05 11.00
C PRO A 48 18.79 12.82 9.53
N GLY A 49 17.90 12.17 8.79
CA GLY A 49 18.12 11.87 7.38
C GLY A 49 16.83 11.39 6.71
N ILE A 50 16.84 11.36 5.38
CA ILE A 50 15.66 11.04 4.57
C ILE A 50 15.05 9.68 4.97
N VAL A 51 15.89 8.66 5.20
CA VAL A 51 15.43 7.32 5.62
C VAL A 51 14.72 7.35 6.97
N LYS A 52 15.21 8.15 7.94
CA LYS A 52 14.58 8.30 9.25
C LYS A 52 13.21 8.95 9.15
N VAL A 53 13.10 10.01 8.34
CA VAL A 53 11.82 10.69 8.10
C VAL A 53 10.81 9.77 7.41
N LEU A 54 11.23 9.12 6.31
CA LEU A 54 10.38 8.19 5.58
C LEU A 54 9.90 7.03 6.46
N PHE A 55 10.78 6.47 7.29
CA PHE A 55 10.43 5.41 8.22
C PHE A 55 9.34 5.85 9.20
N PHE A 56 9.49 7.01 9.85
CA PHE A 56 8.51 7.47 10.82
C PHE A 56 7.18 7.85 10.16
N LEU A 57 7.20 8.53 9.01
CA LEU A 57 5.98 8.82 8.28
C LEU A 57 5.24 7.53 7.92
N ASN A 58 5.93 6.55 7.34
CA ASN A 58 5.30 5.28 6.96
C ASN A 58 4.73 4.54 8.16
N ARG A 59 5.46 4.52 9.29
CA ARG A 59 5.07 3.79 10.49
C ARG A 59 3.90 4.45 11.24
N TYR A 60 3.88 5.78 11.34
CA TYR A 60 2.86 6.49 12.09
C TYR A 60 1.59 6.81 11.27
N LEU A 61 1.66 6.78 9.93
CA LEU A 61 0.46 6.92 9.10
C LEU A 61 -0.48 5.71 9.20
N CYS A 62 0.05 4.51 9.46
CA CYS A 62 -0.76 3.29 9.59
C CYS A 62 -1.75 3.32 10.78
N PHE A 63 -1.65 4.27 11.71
CA PHE A 63 -2.64 4.44 12.78
C PHE A 63 -4.04 4.76 12.25
N ASP A 64 -4.17 5.21 11.00
CA ASP A 64 -5.47 5.35 10.32
C ASP A 64 -6.27 4.05 10.26
N ILE A 65 -5.62 2.88 10.27
CA ILE A 65 -6.30 1.58 10.32
C ILE A 65 -7.18 1.46 11.57
N ILE A 66 -6.73 2.02 12.70
CA ILE A 66 -7.51 2.04 13.96
C ILE A 66 -8.73 2.95 13.82
N ALA A 67 -8.54 4.15 13.24
CA ALA A 67 -9.64 5.09 13.02
C ALA A 67 -10.70 4.49 12.08
N SER A 68 -10.25 3.86 10.99
CA SER A 68 -11.09 3.17 10.02
C SER A 68 -11.88 2.02 10.66
N TYR A 69 -11.25 1.23 11.54
CA TYR A 69 -11.93 0.20 12.31
C TYR A 69 -13.01 0.76 13.24
N LEU A 70 -12.68 1.78 14.03
CA LEU A 70 -13.61 2.38 14.99
C LEU A 70 -14.82 3.03 14.29
N LEU A 71 -14.57 3.79 13.22
CA LEU A 71 -15.61 4.50 12.46
C LEU A 71 -16.53 3.54 11.69
N GLY A 72 -16.01 2.41 11.20
CA GLY A 72 -16.79 1.40 10.49
C GLY A 72 -17.89 0.73 11.32
N THR A 73 -17.87 0.87 12.65
CA THR A 73 -18.86 0.25 13.55
C THR A 73 -20.05 1.14 13.92
N VAL A 74 -19.97 2.46 13.69
CA VAL A 74 -20.92 3.45 14.26
C VAL A 74 -21.57 4.35 13.20
N ALA A 75 -21.11 4.32 11.95
CA ALA A 75 -21.20 5.50 11.09
C ALA A 75 -22.51 5.68 10.28
N SER A 76 -22.93 6.94 10.20
CA SER A 76 -23.94 7.47 9.26
C SER A 76 -23.34 7.63 7.84
N PRO A 77 -24.16 7.77 6.77
CA PRO A 77 -23.65 7.86 5.40
C PRO A 77 -22.60 8.96 5.17
N LYS A 78 -22.72 10.12 5.84
CA LYS A 78 -21.75 11.23 5.73
C LYS A 78 -20.41 10.87 6.37
N VAL A 79 -20.44 10.21 7.53
CA VAL A 79 -19.23 9.75 8.22
C VAL A 79 -18.52 8.68 7.40
N CYS A 80 -19.27 7.82 6.71
CA CYS A 80 -18.70 6.79 5.84
C CYS A 80 -18.01 7.35 4.60
N HIS A 81 -18.58 8.40 4.01
CA HIS A 81 -17.90 9.09 2.91
C HIS A 81 -16.58 9.74 3.37
N GLY A 82 -16.60 10.44 4.51
CA GLY A 82 -15.40 11.04 5.07
C GLY A 82 -14.34 10.00 5.43
N SER A 83 -14.74 8.90 6.09
CA SER A 83 -13.84 7.80 6.44
C SER A 83 -13.20 7.19 5.21
N PHE A 84 -13.96 6.90 4.15
CA PHE A 84 -13.41 6.33 2.93
C PHE A 84 -12.39 7.25 2.26
N ILE A 85 -12.65 8.57 2.22
CA ILE A 85 -11.70 9.55 1.70
C ILE A 85 -10.40 9.48 2.49
N VAL A 86 -10.49 9.55 3.82
CA VAL A 86 -9.32 9.51 4.70
C VAL A 86 -8.56 8.20 4.49
N SER A 87 -9.22 7.05 4.60
CA SER A 87 -8.56 5.74 4.45
C SER A 87 -7.92 5.56 3.07
N SER A 88 -8.58 6.01 2.00
CA SER A 88 -8.03 5.91 0.64
C SER A 88 -6.83 6.83 0.43
N SER A 89 -6.88 8.06 0.97
CA SER A 89 -5.76 8.99 0.94
C SER A 89 -4.57 8.46 1.73
N PHE A 90 -4.79 7.97 2.95
CA PHE A 90 -3.74 7.38 3.77
C PHE A 90 -3.15 6.12 3.12
N GLY A 91 -3.98 5.30 2.48
CA GLY A 91 -3.53 4.14 1.69
C GLY A 91 -2.58 4.55 0.55
N VAL A 92 -2.97 5.52 -0.28
CA VAL A 92 -2.12 6.00 -1.39
C VAL A 92 -0.82 6.63 -0.88
N ILE A 93 -0.87 7.41 0.20
CA ILE A 93 0.32 8.00 0.81
C ILE A 93 1.23 6.92 1.40
N GLY A 94 0.66 5.90 2.06
CA GLY A 94 1.40 4.77 2.63
C GLY A 94 2.12 3.95 1.56
N ILE A 95 1.45 3.68 0.43
CA ILE A 95 2.08 3.05 -0.74
C ILE A 95 3.26 3.89 -1.22
N ALA A 96 3.07 5.20 -1.41
CA ALA A 96 4.13 6.10 -1.87
C ALA A 96 5.34 6.14 -0.92
N LEU A 97 5.11 6.16 0.40
CA LEU A 97 6.20 6.15 1.38
C LEU A 97 6.94 4.81 1.40
N SER A 98 6.21 3.70 1.30
CA SER A 98 6.79 2.36 1.23
C SER A 98 7.67 2.19 -0.02
N GLU A 99 7.17 2.65 -1.18
CA GLU A 99 7.95 2.68 -2.42
C GLU A 99 9.14 3.64 -2.32
N ALA A 100 9.00 4.81 -1.69
CA ALA A 100 10.12 5.73 -1.49
C ALA A 100 11.27 5.07 -0.70
N ILE A 101 10.96 4.30 0.35
CA ILE A 101 11.96 3.54 1.12
C ILE A 101 12.66 2.52 0.22
N MET A 102 11.91 1.81 -0.62
CA MET A 102 12.45 0.86 -1.60
C MET A 102 13.37 1.55 -2.62
N PHE A 103 12.97 2.69 -3.16
CA PHE A 103 13.75 3.44 -4.16
C PHE A 103 15.05 3.98 -3.56
N VAL A 104 15.02 4.49 -2.32
CA VAL A 104 16.23 4.91 -1.61
C VAL A 104 17.19 3.75 -1.40
N ARG A 105 16.68 2.56 -1.05
CA ARG A 105 17.49 1.34 -0.92
C ARG A 105 18.11 0.96 -2.27
N LEU A 106 17.33 0.94 -3.35
CA LEU A 106 17.80 0.61 -4.68
C LEU A 106 18.88 1.59 -5.17
N TYR A 107 18.69 2.88 -4.91
CA TYR A 107 19.69 3.91 -5.21
C TYR A 107 20.99 3.68 -4.45
N ALA A 108 20.92 3.36 -3.15
CA ALA A 108 22.09 3.02 -2.35
C ALA A 108 22.80 1.76 -2.89
N LEU A 109 22.04 0.74 -3.29
CA LEU A 109 22.57 -0.50 -3.87
C LEU A 109 23.29 -0.28 -5.20
N SER A 110 22.80 0.66 -6.01
CA SER A 110 23.42 1.05 -7.28
C SER A 110 24.81 1.71 -7.15
N GLY A 111 25.28 1.92 -5.91
CA GLY A 111 26.49 2.68 -5.62
C GLY A 111 26.28 4.19 -5.71
N ARG A 112 25.03 4.66 -5.49
CA ARG A 112 24.65 6.08 -5.53
C ARG A 112 24.97 6.77 -6.86
N LYS A 113 24.94 6.03 -7.97
CA LYS A 113 25.16 6.60 -9.31
C LYS A 113 24.06 7.59 -9.64
N LYS A 114 24.41 8.87 -9.86
CA LYS A 114 23.45 9.97 -10.07
C LYS A 114 22.40 9.65 -11.14
N ILE A 115 22.81 8.98 -12.23
CA ILE A 115 21.90 8.57 -13.31
C ILE A 115 20.78 7.67 -12.79
N VAL A 116 21.10 6.66 -11.97
CA VAL A 116 20.08 5.78 -11.37
C VAL A 116 19.17 6.57 -10.45
N GLY A 117 19.71 7.52 -9.69
CA GLY A 117 18.92 8.42 -8.85
C GLY A 117 17.91 9.26 -9.64
N TYR A 118 18.32 9.84 -10.78
CA TYR A 118 17.42 10.61 -11.63
C TYR A 118 16.34 9.73 -12.29
N LEU A 119 16.70 8.54 -12.77
CA LEU A 119 15.74 7.60 -13.37
C LEU A 119 14.69 7.15 -12.34
N LEU A 120 15.14 6.74 -11.15
CA LEU A 120 14.25 6.33 -10.06
C LEU A 120 13.39 7.50 -9.58
N GLY A 121 13.95 8.70 -9.44
CA GLY A 121 13.19 9.89 -9.06
C GLY A 121 12.09 10.24 -10.07
N ALA A 122 12.40 10.20 -11.37
CA ALA A 122 11.43 10.45 -12.43
C ALA A 122 10.32 9.39 -12.49
N GLN A 123 10.68 8.11 -12.32
CA GLN A 123 9.71 7.01 -12.25
C GLN A 123 8.76 7.18 -11.06
N TYR A 124 9.32 7.43 -9.87
CA TYR A 124 8.55 7.64 -8.64
C TYR A 124 7.56 8.80 -8.78
N THR A 125 8.02 9.96 -9.25
CA THR A 125 7.15 11.14 -9.38
C THR A 125 6.04 10.90 -10.41
N LEU A 126 6.34 10.28 -11.54
CA LEU A 126 5.34 10.01 -12.58
C LEU A 126 4.23 9.09 -12.06
N VAL A 127 4.59 7.97 -11.43
CA VAL A 127 3.64 6.96 -10.94
C VAL A 127 2.76 7.53 -9.82
N HIS A 128 3.34 8.27 -8.87
CA HIS A 128 2.55 8.82 -7.76
C HIS A 128 1.72 10.04 -8.13
N MET A 129 2.18 10.86 -9.08
CA MET A 129 1.34 11.94 -9.61
C MET A 129 0.11 11.39 -10.34
N ALA A 130 0.30 10.34 -11.15
CA ALA A 130 -0.81 9.64 -11.79
C ALA A 130 -1.74 8.99 -10.75
N SER A 131 -1.17 8.38 -9.70
CA SER A 131 -1.91 7.77 -8.60
C SER A 131 -2.83 8.76 -7.88
N LEU A 132 -2.30 9.94 -7.54
CA LEU A 132 -3.07 11.01 -6.89
C LEU A 132 -4.18 11.55 -7.79
N ALA A 133 -3.91 11.71 -9.09
CA ALA A 133 -4.91 12.13 -10.06
C ALA A 133 -6.08 11.13 -10.16
N ILE A 134 -5.76 9.83 -10.22
CA ILE A 134 -6.77 8.76 -10.25
C ILE A 134 -7.57 8.75 -8.96
N LEU A 135 -6.93 8.85 -7.80
CA LEU A 135 -7.60 8.92 -6.50
C LEU A 135 -8.60 10.08 -6.45
N GLY A 136 -8.21 11.27 -6.91
CA GLY A 136 -9.10 12.44 -6.95
C GLY A 136 -10.35 12.19 -7.80
N VAL A 137 -10.18 11.54 -8.96
CA VAL A 137 -11.31 11.14 -9.82
C VAL A 137 -12.20 10.10 -9.12
N SER A 138 -11.63 9.06 -8.52
CA SER A 138 -12.40 8.01 -7.82
C SER A 138 -13.18 8.55 -6.63
N ILE A 139 -12.59 9.43 -5.82
CA ILE A 139 -13.26 10.06 -4.68
C ILE A 139 -14.48 10.89 -5.14
N SER A 140 -14.39 11.56 -6.28
CA SER A 140 -15.49 12.38 -6.80
C SER A 140 -16.68 11.56 -7.33
N ARG A 141 -16.46 10.28 -7.66
CA ARG A 141 -17.45 9.42 -8.33
C ARG A 141 -18.07 8.36 -7.41
N VAL A 142 -17.42 8.04 -6.29
CA VAL A 142 -17.86 6.98 -5.40
C VAL A 142 -19.20 7.31 -4.73
N LYS A 143 -20.14 6.36 -4.78
CA LYS A 143 -21.41 6.41 -4.03
C LYS A 143 -21.40 5.36 -2.93
N TYR A 144 -22.29 5.47 -1.95
CA TYR A 144 -22.33 4.56 -0.80
C TYR A 144 -23.69 3.89 -0.67
N LEU A 145 -23.66 2.58 -0.40
CA LEU A 145 -24.83 1.82 0.00
C LEU A 145 -24.73 1.50 1.50
N PHE A 146 -25.87 1.45 2.20
CA PHE A 146 -25.93 1.04 3.59
C PHE A 146 -25.61 -0.47 3.73
N PRO A 147 -24.78 -0.91 4.69
CA PRO A 147 -23.97 -0.15 5.63
C PRO A 147 -22.56 0.13 5.07
N CYS A 148 -22.36 1.36 4.60
CA CYS A 148 -21.06 1.95 4.26
C CYS A 148 -20.18 1.14 3.29
N VAL A 149 -20.82 0.57 2.26
CA VAL A 149 -20.15 -0.11 1.17
C VAL A 149 -19.97 0.89 0.01
N PRO A 150 -18.73 1.26 -0.36
CA PRO A 150 -18.51 2.06 -1.54
C PRO A 150 -18.91 1.26 -2.79
N PHE A 151 -19.62 1.93 -3.69
CA PHE A 151 -20.08 1.38 -4.95
C PHE A 151 -19.88 2.43 -6.04
N GLU A 152 -18.92 2.17 -6.94
CA GLU A 152 -18.76 2.92 -8.18
C GLU A 152 -19.33 2.11 -9.34
N THR A 153 -19.99 2.79 -10.27
CA THR A 153 -20.49 2.20 -11.51
C THR A 153 -19.39 1.95 -12.54
N ASP A 154 -18.24 2.63 -12.42
CA ASP A 154 -17.08 2.47 -13.30
C ASP A 154 -15.83 2.14 -12.46
N ASN A 155 -15.37 0.89 -12.52
CA ASN A 155 -14.19 0.43 -11.77
C ASN A 155 -12.87 0.65 -12.54
N LYS A 156 -12.90 1.19 -13.76
CA LYS A 156 -11.71 1.38 -14.60
C LYS A 156 -10.61 2.22 -13.93
N PRO A 157 -10.90 3.35 -13.25
CA PRO A 157 -9.84 4.16 -12.64
C PRO A 157 -9.03 3.35 -11.61
N ILE A 158 -9.71 2.58 -10.77
CA ILE A 158 -9.08 1.77 -9.73
C ILE A 158 -8.32 0.58 -10.34
N THR A 159 -8.85 -0.06 -11.38
CA THR A 159 -8.11 -1.10 -12.11
C THR A 159 -6.81 -0.55 -12.70
N ILE A 160 -6.86 0.66 -13.30
CA ILE A 160 -5.68 1.33 -13.84
C ILE A 160 -4.69 1.67 -12.73
N PHE A 161 -5.16 2.15 -11.58
CA PHE A 161 -4.33 2.43 -10.42
C PHE A 161 -3.53 1.21 -9.97
N PHE A 162 -4.19 0.09 -9.64
CA PHE A 162 -3.47 -1.12 -9.22
C PHE A 162 -2.62 -1.72 -10.33
N GLY A 163 -3.07 -1.67 -11.59
CA GLY A 163 -2.27 -2.12 -12.72
C GLY A 163 -0.97 -1.34 -12.87
N MET A 164 -1.01 -0.02 -12.71
CA MET A 164 0.18 0.84 -12.74
C MET A 164 1.14 0.52 -11.59
N ILE A 165 0.63 0.30 -10.38
CA ILE A 165 1.44 -0.09 -9.21
C ILE A 165 2.13 -1.44 -9.46
N VAL A 166 1.40 -2.45 -9.93
CA VAL A 166 1.98 -3.77 -10.26
C VAL A 166 3.10 -3.65 -11.28
N VAL A 167 2.89 -2.87 -12.35
CA VAL A 167 3.94 -2.64 -13.36
C VAL A 167 5.16 -1.96 -12.74
N ASN A 168 4.96 -0.96 -11.87
CA ASN A 168 6.03 -0.29 -11.14
C ASN A 168 6.83 -1.28 -10.26
N GLU A 169 6.14 -2.10 -9.49
CA GLU A 169 6.74 -3.13 -8.62
C GLU A 169 7.59 -4.12 -9.42
N PHE A 170 7.09 -4.60 -10.57
CA PHE A 170 7.86 -5.51 -11.45
C PHE A 170 9.10 -4.84 -12.04
N ILE A 171 9.02 -3.58 -12.46
CA ILE A 171 10.17 -2.82 -12.96
C ILE A 171 11.23 -2.71 -11.86
N VAL A 172 10.84 -2.30 -10.65
CA VAL A 172 11.76 -2.09 -9.53
C VAL A 172 12.35 -3.41 -9.05
N LEU A 173 11.55 -4.48 -8.98
CA LEU A 173 12.02 -5.82 -8.66
C LEU A 173 13.03 -6.31 -9.70
N GLY A 174 12.76 -6.11 -10.99
CA GLY A 174 13.66 -6.44 -12.09
C GLY A 174 14.99 -5.68 -12.02
N PHE A 175 14.95 -4.37 -11.77
CA PHE A 175 16.15 -3.56 -11.56
C PHE A 175 16.95 -4.01 -10.34
N THR A 176 16.25 -4.32 -9.24
CA THR A 176 16.86 -4.82 -8.01
C THR A 176 17.58 -6.14 -8.28
N PHE A 177 16.92 -7.06 -8.98
CA PHE A 177 17.50 -8.36 -9.35
C PHE A 177 18.69 -8.22 -10.29
N TYR A 178 18.62 -7.33 -11.28
CA TYR A 178 19.73 -7.05 -12.18
C TYR A 178 20.97 -6.52 -11.43
N ILE A 179 20.80 -5.53 -10.57
CA ILE A 179 21.89 -4.98 -9.76
C ILE A 179 22.44 -6.04 -8.82
N LEU A 180 21.57 -6.87 -8.24
CA LEU A 180 21.94 -7.97 -7.35
C LEU A 180 22.83 -8.99 -8.05
N LEU A 181 22.43 -9.48 -9.23
CA LEU A 181 23.20 -10.47 -9.98
C LEU A 181 24.58 -9.93 -10.35
N LYS A 182 24.63 -8.69 -10.86
CA LYS A 182 25.89 -8.04 -11.22
C LYS A 182 26.83 -7.95 -10.01
N LYS A 183 26.32 -7.52 -8.87
CA LYS A 183 27.12 -7.31 -7.67
C LYS A 183 27.50 -8.60 -6.96
N HIS A 184 26.67 -9.64 -7.04
CA HIS A 184 27.00 -10.96 -6.51
C HIS A 184 28.22 -11.57 -7.21
N TRP A 185 28.39 -11.30 -8.51
CA TRP A 185 29.60 -11.69 -9.24
C TRP A 185 30.82 -10.84 -8.88
N GLU A 186 30.65 -9.58 -8.52
CA GLU A 186 31.76 -8.66 -8.22
C GLU A 186 32.21 -8.70 -6.74
N THR A 187 31.33 -9.01 -5.76
CA THR A 187 31.69 -8.97 -4.34
C THR A 187 30.81 -9.89 -3.46
N ARG A 188 31.42 -10.77 -2.67
CA ARG A 188 30.73 -11.59 -1.66
C ARG A 188 30.86 -10.97 -0.26
N SER A 189 29.89 -10.15 0.15
CA SER A 189 29.81 -9.67 1.54
C SER A 189 28.50 -10.12 2.23
N PRO A 190 28.59 -10.79 3.40
CA PRO A 190 27.42 -11.40 4.06
C PRO A 190 26.40 -10.38 4.57
N MET A 191 26.85 -9.17 4.94
CA MET A 191 25.95 -8.09 5.35
C MET A 191 25.04 -7.62 4.21
N MET A 192 25.55 -7.66 2.99
CA MET A 192 24.78 -7.30 1.81
C MET A 192 23.78 -8.39 1.47
N THR A 193 24.16 -9.67 1.58
CA THR A 193 23.25 -10.82 1.44
C THR A 193 22.04 -10.79 2.36
N LEU A 194 22.21 -10.37 3.62
CA LEU A 194 21.10 -10.23 4.55
C LEU A 194 20.15 -9.08 4.12
N PHE A 195 20.71 -7.92 3.79
CA PHE A 195 19.95 -6.76 3.31
C PHE A 195 19.22 -7.06 1.98
N TYR A 196 19.81 -7.92 1.14
CA TYR A 196 19.23 -8.40 -0.13
C TYR A 196 18.04 -9.32 0.09
N ARG A 197 18.16 -10.31 0.97
CA ARG A 197 17.10 -11.28 1.25
C ARG A 197 15.86 -10.57 1.76
N ASP A 198 16.03 -9.70 2.75
CA ASP A 198 14.93 -9.05 3.43
C ASP A 198 14.26 -7.98 2.52
N GLY A 199 15.03 -7.33 1.64
CA GLY A 199 14.50 -6.40 0.64
C GLY A 199 13.65 -7.07 -0.43
N VAL A 200 14.11 -8.21 -1.00
CA VAL A 200 13.40 -8.93 -2.08
C VAL A 200 12.08 -9.51 -1.59
N PHE A 201 12.03 -10.09 -0.39
CA PHE A 201 10.78 -10.60 0.17
C PHE A 201 9.71 -9.51 0.29
N TYR A 202 10.10 -8.29 0.63
CA TYR A 202 9.19 -7.16 0.71
C TYR A 202 8.61 -6.78 -0.67
N PHE A 203 9.43 -6.77 -1.73
CA PHE A 203 8.94 -6.56 -3.10
C PHE A 203 7.98 -7.65 -3.58
N ILE A 204 8.28 -8.91 -3.27
CA ILE A 204 7.41 -10.05 -3.62
C ILE A 204 6.07 -9.93 -2.89
N ALA A 205 6.08 -9.60 -1.59
CA ALA A 205 4.86 -9.43 -0.81
C ALA A 205 3.97 -8.29 -1.35
N LEU A 206 4.57 -7.17 -1.75
CA LEU A 206 3.83 -6.08 -2.40
C LEU A 206 3.23 -6.54 -3.74
N ALA A 207 4.01 -7.17 -4.61
CA ALA A 207 3.53 -7.67 -5.90
C ALA A 207 2.37 -8.66 -5.76
N ILE A 208 2.42 -9.56 -4.77
CA ILE A 208 1.32 -10.48 -4.48
C ILE A 208 0.08 -9.72 -4.02
N THR A 209 0.24 -8.75 -3.11
CA THR A 209 -0.87 -7.96 -2.56
C THR A 209 -1.55 -7.12 -3.64
N SER A 210 -0.76 -6.42 -4.46
CA SER A 210 -1.24 -5.62 -5.59
C SER A 210 -1.93 -6.49 -6.65
N SER A 211 -1.37 -7.67 -6.95
CA SER A 211 -2.01 -8.65 -7.86
C SER A 211 -3.33 -9.19 -7.30
N ALA A 212 -3.39 -9.45 -5.99
CA ALA A 212 -4.62 -9.89 -5.33
C ALA A 212 -5.70 -8.80 -5.42
N ASN A 213 -5.35 -7.53 -5.27
CA ASN A 213 -6.29 -6.41 -5.45
C ASN A 213 -6.87 -6.36 -6.88
N ILE A 214 -6.05 -6.58 -7.91
CA ILE A 214 -6.53 -6.69 -9.30
C ILE A 214 -7.51 -7.86 -9.46
N ALA A 215 -7.17 -9.02 -8.88
CA ALA A 215 -8.04 -10.20 -8.91
C ALA A 215 -9.39 -9.92 -8.23
N ILE A 216 -9.41 -9.25 -7.07
CA ILE A 216 -10.62 -8.84 -6.37
C ILE A 216 -11.47 -7.92 -7.26
N ILE A 217 -10.88 -6.89 -7.87
CA ILE A 217 -11.64 -5.95 -8.73
C ILE A 217 -12.27 -6.65 -9.94
N SER A 218 -11.58 -7.66 -10.47
CA SER A 218 -11.95 -8.36 -11.71
C SER A 218 -12.98 -9.46 -11.47
N LEU A 219 -12.83 -10.21 -10.38
CA LEU A 219 -13.61 -11.43 -10.10
C LEU A 219 -14.70 -11.22 -9.06
N ALA A 220 -14.57 -10.21 -8.18
CA ALA A 220 -15.51 -10.02 -7.10
C ALA A 220 -16.86 -9.47 -7.60
N PRO A 221 -17.96 -9.82 -6.93
CA PRO A 221 -19.25 -9.20 -7.15
C PRO A 221 -19.20 -7.67 -6.98
N PRO A 222 -20.07 -6.90 -7.64
CA PRO A 222 -20.00 -5.43 -7.63
C PRO A 222 -19.91 -4.78 -6.25
N ALA A 223 -20.58 -5.36 -5.25
CA ALA A 223 -20.57 -4.87 -3.86
C ALA A 223 -19.27 -5.19 -3.08
N CYS A 224 -18.43 -6.11 -3.59
CA CYS A 224 -17.19 -6.56 -2.96
C CYS A 224 -15.93 -6.01 -3.68
N LYS A 225 -16.07 -5.33 -4.82
CA LYS A 225 -14.92 -4.91 -5.65
C LYS A 225 -13.97 -3.90 -4.99
N TYR A 226 -14.42 -3.23 -3.94
CA TYR A 226 -13.68 -2.19 -3.22
C TYR A 226 -13.08 -2.69 -1.90
N MET A 227 -13.08 -4.01 -1.67
CA MET A 227 -12.47 -4.63 -0.51
C MET A 227 -10.98 -4.84 -0.77
N PHE A 228 -10.23 -3.74 -0.73
CA PHE A 228 -8.79 -3.82 -0.96
C PHE A 228 -8.08 -4.43 0.25
N VAL A 229 -7.11 -5.28 -0.05
CA VAL A 229 -6.15 -5.78 0.92
C VAL A 229 -5.03 -4.74 0.97
N MET A 230 -4.83 -4.14 2.15
CA MET A 230 -3.74 -3.21 2.46
C MET A 230 -2.63 -3.92 3.22
#